data_AF-A0A7Y3MB66-F1
#
_entry.id   AF-A0A7Y3MB66-F1
#
_cell.length_a   1.000
_cell.length_b   1.000
_cell.length_c   1.000
_cell.angle_alpha   90.00
_cell.angle_beta   90.00
_cell.angle_gamma   90.00
#
_symmetry.space_group_name_H-M   'P 1'
#
loop_
_entity.id
_entity.type
_entity.pdbx_description
1 polymer ?
#
loop_
_entity_poly.entity_id
_entity_poly.type
_entity_poly.pdbx_seq_one_letter_code
_entity_poly.pdbx_strand_id
1 'polypeptide(L)'
;MVPKFVKVSCLIAILTLFVLIFTPVPTATEDNTYDIYDHIVGVFEGPSNDIVFNLETLQAKPYINRGLERGLSIQELNNKLRGKKVHLKFVEHWTPLDYNRSSPTLAYIELEESGEIIYNSIISS
;
A
#
# COMPACT_ATOMS: atom_id res chain seq x y z
N MET A 1 14.95 41.68 11.86
CA MET A 1 16.00 40.88 11.19
C MET A 1 15.89 39.46 11.72
N VAL A 2 15.63 38.46 10.87
CA VAL A 2 15.51 37.05 11.33
C VAL A 2 16.89 36.55 11.75
N PRO A 3 17.07 35.99 12.95
CA PRO A 3 18.36 35.51 13.41
C PRO A 3 18.93 34.42 12.49
N LYS A 4 20.25 34.37 12.33
CA LYS A 4 20.92 33.37 11.48
C LYS A 4 20.59 31.94 11.90
N PHE A 5 20.48 31.67 13.21
CA PHE A 5 20.15 30.34 13.73
C PHE A 5 18.75 29.89 13.29
N VAL A 6 17.75 30.78 13.27
CA VAL A 6 16.38 30.45 12.80
C VAL A 6 16.40 30.03 11.33
N LYS A 7 17.16 30.74 10.49
CA LYS A 7 17.30 30.40 9.06
C LYS A 7 17.94 29.03 8.85
N VAL A 8 18.99 28.71 9.63
CA VAL A 8 19.65 27.40 9.58
C VAL A 8 18.72 26.30 10.05
N SER A 9 17.98 26.51 11.15
CA SER A 9 16.99 25.55 11.64
C SER A 9 15.88 25.28 10.62
N CYS A 10 15.35 26.32 9.95
CA CYS A 10 14.37 26.14 8.88
C CYS A 10 14.94 25.33 7.69
N LEU A 11 16.18 25.62 7.28
CA LEU A 11 16.81 24.88 6.19
C LEU A 11 16.97 23.39 6.54
N ILE A 12 17.44 23.08 7.76
CA ILE A 12 17.57 21.71 8.23
C ILE A 12 16.20 21.01 8.25
N ALA A 13 15.16 21.67 8.77
CA ALA A 13 13.81 21.10 8.78
C ALA A 13 13.27 20.79 7.37
N ILE A 14 13.52 21.69 6.41
CA ILE A 14 13.14 21.49 5.00
C ILE A 14 13.90 20.28 4.42
N LEU A 15 15.22 20.20 4.65
CA LEU A 15 16.03 19.08 4.15
C LEU A 15 15.60 17.75 4.76
N THR A 16 15.28 17.70 6.06
CA THR A 16 14.75 16.50 6.71
C THR A 16 13.41 16.09 6.09
N LEU A 17 12.51 17.04 5.83
CA LEU A 17 11.22 16.74 5.19
C LEU A 17 11.42 16.15 3.78
N PHE A 18 12.35 16.70 3.00
CA PHE A 18 12.69 16.16 1.69
C PHE A 18 13.17 14.71 1.77
N VAL A 19 14.07 14.39 2.71
CA VAL A 19 14.54 13.00 2.88
C VAL A 19 13.39 12.06 3.23
N LEU A 20 12.49 12.47 4.14
CA LEU A 20 11.37 11.64 4.56
C LEU A 20 10.37 11.36 3.43
N ILE A 21 10.13 12.32 2.54
CA ILE A 21 9.21 12.18 1.40
C ILE A 21 9.72 11.13 0.39
N PHE A 22 11.04 10.98 0.22
CA PHE A 22 11.63 10.04 -0.73
C PHE A 22 11.98 8.68 -0.12
N THR A 23 11.50 8.39 1.09
CA THR A 23 11.68 7.07 1.69
C THR A 23 10.95 6.03 0.85
N PRO A 24 11.64 5.01 0.30
CA PRO A 24 10.97 3.98 -0.49
C PRO A 24 10.08 3.09 0.38
N VAL A 25 9.06 2.50 -0.22
CA VAL A 25 8.28 1.44 0.42
C VAL A 25 9.22 0.25 0.69
N PRO A 26 9.31 -0.25 1.93
CA PRO A 26 10.16 -1.40 2.23
C PRO A 26 9.60 -2.68 1.60
N THR A 27 10.48 -3.67 1.37
CA THR A 27 10.04 -5.01 0.99
C THR A 27 9.19 -5.61 2.10
N ALA A 28 8.08 -6.26 1.74
CA ALA A 28 7.16 -6.85 2.70
C ALA A 28 7.77 -8.06 3.41
N THR A 29 7.71 -8.06 4.74
CA THR A 29 8.08 -9.16 5.65
C THR A 29 6.93 -9.38 6.62
N GLU A 30 6.92 -10.51 7.34
CA GLU A 30 5.91 -10.76 8.37
C GLU A 30 5.94 -9.66 9.46
N ASP A 31 7.14 -9.18 9.82
CA ASP A 31 7.32 -8.19 10.88
C ASP A 31 6.94 -6.73 10.51
N ASN A 32 6.73 -6.44 9.22
CA ASN A 32 6.40 -5.09 8.75
C ASN A 32 5.06 -5.01 8.02
N THR A 33 4.15 -5.94 8.33
CA THR A 33 2.81 -5.93 7.76
C THR A 33 1.74 -5.91 8.84
N TYR A 34 0.56 -5.41 8.47
CA TYR A 34 -0.61 -5.42 9.32
C TYR A 34 -1.83 -5.94 8.56
N ASP A 35 -2.70 -6.64 9.30
CA ASP A 35 -3.86 -7.35 8.76
C ASP A 35 -5.12 -6.48 8.70
N ILE A 36 -5.90 -6.66 7.63
CA ILE A 36 -7.24 -6.10 7.46
C ILE A 36 -8.16 -7.17 6.84
N TYR A 37 -9.42 -7.19 7.27
CA TYR A 37 -10.46 -8.02 6.68
C TYR A 37 -11.57 -7.13 6.13
N ASP A 38 -11.86 -7.24 4.84
CA ASP A 38 -12.87 -6.40 4.17
C ASP A 38 -13.42 -7.11 2.90
N HIS A 39 -14.47 -6.57 2.31
CA HIS A 39 -14.99 -7.02 1.01
C HIS A 39 -14.39 -6.21 -0.14
N ILE A 40 -13.96 -6.90 -1.21
CA ILE A 40 -13.55 -6.20 -2.44
C ILE A 40 -14.79 -5.72 -3.20
N VAL A 41 -14.95 -4.41 -3.35
CA VAL A 41 -16.00 -3.78 -4.17
C VAL A 41 -15.62 -3.77 -5.65
N GLY A 42 -14.33 -3.63 -5.94
CA GLY A 42 -13.82 -3.67 -7.31
C GLY A 42 -12.31 -3.57 -7.40
N VAL A 43 -11.79 -3.94 -8.58
CA VAL A 43 -10.37 -3.91 -8.94
C VAL A 43 -10.20 -3.09 -10.22
N PHE A 44 -9.21 -2.22 -10.27
CA PHE A 44 -8.96 -1.33 -11.41
C PHE A 44 -7.47 -1.05 -11.61
N GLU A 45 -7.13 -0.54 -12.80
CA GLU A 45 -5.77 -0.13 -13.13
C GLU A 45 -5.44 1.20 -12.43
N GLY A 46 -4.31 1.22 -11.74
CA GLY A 46 -3.72 2.43 -11.19
C GLY A 46 -2.65 3.02 -12.11
N PRO A 47 -2.00 4.13 -11.71
CA PRO A 47 -0.85 4.65 -12.41
C PRO A 47 0.25 3.58 -12.53
N SER A 48 1.13 3.72 -13.52
CA SER A 48 2.37 2.95 -13.57
C SER A 48 2.21 1.42 -13.52
N ASN A 49 1.15 0.86 -14.12
CA ASN A 49 0.87 -0.58 -14.15
C ASN A 49 0.52 -1.19 -12.77
N ASP A 50 0.06 -0.36 -11.83
CA ASP A 50 -0.43 -0.78 -10.52
C ASP A 50 -1.84 -1.39 -10.62
N ILE A 51 -2.19 -2.25 -9.65
CA ILE A 51 -3.56 -2.77 -9.50
C ILE A 51 -4.13 -2.23 -8.20
N VAL A 52 -5.23 -1.50 -8.27
CA VAL A 52 -5.84 -0.83 -7.13
C VAL A 52 -7.17 -1.49 -6.76
N PHE A 53 -7.43 -1.58 -5.47
CA PHE A 53 -8.60 -2.23 -4.90
C PHE A 53 -9.49 -1.21 -4.19
N ASN A 54 -10.79 -1.30 -4.42
CA ASN A 54 -11.80 -0.63 -3.60
C ASN A 54 -12.33 -1.62 -2.57
N LEU A 55 -12.34 -1.21 -1.31
CA LEU A 55 -12.89 -1.98 -0.20
C LEU A 55 -14.24 -1.39 0.23
N GLU A 56 -15.05 -2.19 0.92
CA GLU A 56 -16.40 -1.78 1.34
C GLU A 56 -16.35 -0.81 2.52
N THR A 57 -15.58 -1.15 3.56
CA THR A 57 -15.47 -0.34 4.78
C THR A 57 -14.25 0.57 4.81
N LEU A 58 -13.08 0.09 4.37
CA LEU A 58 -11.86 0.87 4.39
C LEU A 58 -11.85 1.91 3.25
N GLN A 59 -11.74 3.19 3.58
CA GLN A 59 -11.72 4.28 2.59
C GLN A 59 -10.39 4.41 1.83
N ALA A 60 -9.35 3.70 2.26
CA ALA A 60 -8.05 3.66 1.58
C ALA A 60 -8.16 3.02 0.18
N LYS A 61 -7.17 3.27 -0.65
CA LYS A 61 -6.98 2.70 -1.99
C LYS A 61 -5.76 1.78 -2.00
N PRO A 62 -5.86 0.59 -1.38
CA PRO A 62 -4.76 -0.35 -1.41
C PRO A 62 -4.40 -0.75 -2.83
N TYR A 63 -3.10 -0.96 -3.08
CA TYR A 63 -2.61 -1.28 -4.41
C TYR A 63 -1.48 -2.31 -4.39
N ILE A 64 -1.43 -3.14 -5.42
CA ILE A 64 -0.27 -3.96 -5.75
C ILE A 64 0.60 -3.15 -6.70
N ASN A 65 1.81 -2.83 -6.23
CA ASN A 65 2.81 -2.10 -7.01
C ASN A 65 3.25 -2.94 -8.23
N ARG A 66 3.11 -2.38 -9.42
CA ARG A 66 3.49 -2.97 -10.71
C ARG A 66 2.83 -4.33 -10.94
N GLY A 67 1.59 -4.50 -10.45
CA GLY A 67 0.87 -5.76 -10.52
C GLY A 67 0.70 -6.29 -11.95
N LEU A 68 0.42 -5.41 -12.92
CA LEU A 68 0.24 -5.82 -14.31
C LEU A 68 1.56 -6.30 -14.95
N GLU A 69 2.69 -5.69 -14.59
CA GLU A 69 4.02 -6.13 -15.06
C GLU A 69 4.42 -7.50 -14.49
N ARG A 70 3.84 -7.88 -13.35
CA ARG A 70 4.01 -9.20 -12.73
C ARG A 70 3.06 -10.26 -13.31
N GLY A 71 2.31 -9.93 -14.37
CA GLY A 71 1.39 -10.84 -15.04
C GLY A 71 0.03 -10.99 -14.37
N LEU A 72 -0.29 -10.15 -13.37
CA LEU A 72 -1.63 -10.15 -12.78
C LEU A 72 -2.63 -9.49 -13.74
N SER A 73 -3.83 -10.07 -13.83
CA SER A 73 -4.91 -9.54 -14.65
C SER A 73 -6.00 -8.90 -13.78
N ILE A 74 -6.34 -7.64 -14.07
CA ILE A 74 -7.46 -6.95 -13.41
C ILE A 74 -8.76 -7.72 -13.61
N GLN A 75 -9.01 -8.26 -14.81
CA GLN A 75 -10.23 -8.98 -15.11
C GLN A 75 -10.33 -10.27 -14.27
N GLU A 76 -9.25 -11.03 -14.15
CA GLU A 76 -9.22 -12.27 -13.37
C GLU A 76 -9.40 -11.97 -11.87
N LEU A 77 -8.68 -10.98 -11.34
CA LEU A 77 -8.80 -10.55 -9.95
C LEU A 77 -10.21 -10.04 -9.64
N ASN A 78 -10.79 -9.24 -10.52
CA ASN A 78 -12.14 -8.71 -10.32
C ASN A 78 -13.19 -9.83 -10.35
N ASN A 79 -13.06 -10.80 -11.27
CA ASN A 79 -13.96 -11.95 -11.32
C ASN A 79 -13.85 -12.84 -10.07
N LYS A 80 -12.65 -12.98 -9.52
CA LYS A 80 -12.39 -13.86 -8.38
C LYS A 80 -12.72 -13.24 -7.02
N LEU A 81 -12.48 -11.93 -6.87
CA LEU A 81 -12.52 -11.27 -5.56
C LEU A 81 -13.74 -10.38 -5.35
N ARG A 82 -14.39 -9.89 -6.40
CA ARG A 82 -15.47 -8.92 -6.23
C ARG A 82 -16.63 -9.50 -5.44
N GLY A 83 -17.06 -8.76 -4.40
CA GLY A 83 -18.10 -9.16 -3.46
C GLY A 83 -17.66 -10.24 -2.46
N LYS A 84 -16.38 -10.63 -2.44
CA LYS A 84 -15.84 -11.61 -1.50
C LYS A 84 -15.13 -10.93 -0.34
N LYS A 85 -15.29 -11.53 0.85
CA LYS A 85 -14.53 -11.16 2.03
C LYS A 85 -13.13 -11.76 1.94
N VAL A 86 -12.14 -10.92 2.16
CA VAL A 86 -10.72 -11.26 1.99
C VAL A 86 -9.93 -10.85 3.20
N HIS A 87 -8.88 -11.62 3.48
CA HIS A 87 -7.80 -11.24 4.36
C HIS A 87 -6.72 -10.54 3.55
N LEU A 88 -6.37 -9.33 3.96
CA LEU A 88 -5.39 -8.46 3.33
C LEU A 88 -4.25 -8.21 4.32
N LYS A 89 -3.00 -8.24 3.84
CA LYS A 89 -1.87 -7.66 4.59
C LYS A 89 -1.27 -6.48 3.83
N PHE A 90 -1.08 -5.39 4.56
CA PHE A 90 -0.52 -4.14 4.04
C PHE A 90 0.86 -3.89 4.62
N VAL A 91 1.76 -3.32 3.83
CA VAL A 91 3.09 -2.91 4.30
C VAL A 91 2.95 -1.72 5.26
N GLU A 92 3.60 -1.81 6.41
CA GLU A 92 3.76 -0.71 7.36
C GLU A 92 4.73 0.32 6.80
N HIS A 93 4.17 1.32 6.12
CA HIS A 93 4.93 2.43 5.57
C HIS A 93 4.24 3.76 5.89
N TRP A 94 5.05 4.75 6.25
CA TRP A 94 4.59 6.10 6.53
C TRP A 94 5.56 7.09 5.88
N THR A 95 5.00 8.09 5.21
CA THR A 95 5.74 9.26 4.75
C THR A 95 4.91 10.51 5.09
N PRO A 96 5.53 11.70 5.10
CA PRO A 96 4.76 12.94 5.20
C PRO A 96 3.70 13.12 4.10
N LEU A 97 3.90 12.51 2.92
CA LEU A 97 2.93 12.57 1.82
C LEU A 97 1.74 11.63 2.03
N ASP A 98 1.96 10.48 2.68
CA ASP A 98 0.91 9.49 2.97
C ASP A 98 0.78 9.28 4.48
N TYR A 99 0.54 10.39 5.20
CA TYR A 99 0.58 10.37 6.66
C TYR A 99 -0.52 9.51 7.31
N ASN A 100 -1.64 9.33 6.59
CA ASN A 100 -2.82 8.61 7.01
C ASN A 100 -2.98 7.25 6.31
N ARG A 101 -1.99 6.82 5.53
CA ARG A 101 -2.01 5.54 4.78
C ARG A 101 -3.26 5.43 3.88
N SER A 102 -3.53 6.49 3.12
CA SER A 102 -4.65 6.51 2.16
C SER A 102 -4.42 5.58 0.98
N SER A 103 -3.18 5.23 0.65
CA SER A 103 -2.84 4.31 -0.44
C SER A 103 -1.79 3.30 0.03
N PRO A 104 -2.16 2.32 0.87
CA PRO A 104 -1.19 1.36 1.39
C PRO A 104 -0.79 0.34 0.33
N THR A 105 0.47 -0.11 0.36
CA THR A 105 0.92 -1.21 -0.50
C THR A 105 0.37 -2.54 0.02
N LEU A 106 -0.34 -3.25 -0.85
CA LEU A 106 -0.91 -4.56 -0.60
C LEU A 106 0.14 -5.64 -0.88
N ALA A 107 0.47 -6.42 0.15
CA ALA A 107 1.48 -7.47 0.10
C ALA A 107 0.88 -8.88 0.04
N TYR A 108 -0.38 -9.04 0.45
CA TYR A 108 -1.03 -10.33 0.59
C TYR A 108 -2.54 -10.24 0.40
N ILE A 109 -3.13 -11.21 -0.30
CA ILE A 109 -4.58 -11.40 -0.41
C ILE A 109 -4.91 -12.88 -0.28
N GLU A 110 -5.82 -13.21 0.62
CA GLU A 110 -6.40 -14.55 0.79
C GLU A 110 -7.93 -14.47 0.84
N LEU A 111 -8.60 -15.43 0.20
CA LEU A 111 -10.05 -15.59 0.31
C LEU A 111 -10.40 -16.20 1.66
N GLU A 112 -11.19 -15.49 2.47
CA GLU A 112 -11.54 -15.96 3.82
C GLU A 112 -12.34 -17.28 3.80
N GLU A 113 -13.22 -17.45 2.80
CA GLU A 113 -14.08 -18.64 2.69
C GLU A 113 -13.30 -19.93 2.37
N SER A 114 -12.26 -19.84 1.55
CA SER A 114 -11.55 -21.01 1.01
C SER A 114 -10.12 -21.18 1.53
N GLY A 115 -9.54 -20.15 2.14
CA GLY A 115 -8.12 -20.09 2.47
C GLY A 115 -7.21 -20.01 1.24
N GLU A 116 -7.77 -19.69 0.07
CA GLU A 116 -6.99 -19.62 -1.16
C GLU A 116 -6.18 -18.32 -1.22
N ILE A 117 -4.86 -18.46 -1.33
CA ILE A 117 -3.94 -17.34 -1.50
C ILE A 117 -3.97 -16.88 -2.96
N ILE A 118 -4.36 -15.63 -3.15
CA ILE A 118 -4.52 -15.00 -4.47
C ILE A 118 -3.26 -14.25 -4.87
N TYR A 119 -2.62 -13.63 -3.89
CA TYR A 119 -1.41 -12.86 -4.07
C TYR A 119 -0.59 -12.90 -2.80
N ASN A 120 0.73 -13.08 -2.94
CA ASN A 120 1.68 -13.01 -1.84
C ASN A 120 3.03 -12.49 -2.33
N SER A 121 3.50 -11.40 -1.74
CA SER A 121 4.85 -10.87 -1.91
C SER A 121 5.64 -10.74 -0.61
N ILE A 122 5.15 -11.33 0.47
CA ILE A 122 5.84 -11.36 1.76
C ILE A 122 6.98 -12.36 1.67
N ILE A 123 8.19 -11.91 2.00
CA ILE A 123 9.37 -12.78 2.10
C ILE A 123 9.60 -13.18 3.55
N SER A 124 9.91 -14.46 3.77
CA SER A 124 10.44 -14.92 5.05
C SER A 124 11.84 -14.36 5.22
N SER A 125 12.03 -13.57 6.27
CA SER A 125 13.32 -13.01 6.72
C SER A 125 14.29 -14.08 7.21
#